data_AF-A0A9D0AA56-F1
#
_entry.id   AF-A0A9D0AA56-F1
#
_cell.length_a   1.000
_cell.length_b   1.000
_cell.length_c   1.000
_cell.angle_alpha   90.00
_cell.angle_beta   90.00
_cell.angle_gamma   90.00
#
_symmetry.space_group_name_H-M   'P 1'
#
loop_
_entity.id
_entity.type
_entity.pdbx_description
1 polymer ?
#
loop_
_entity_poly.entity_id
_entity_poly.type
_entity_poly.pdbx_seq_one_letter_code
_entity_poly.pdbx_strand_id
1 'polypeptide(L)'
;MAIMGFLVHALPDELEHIEQVVGRMNGMTTYGIHNDQYIVVVAEAPSDIIDDEVDKIKELDGVLTIYATYMTVEDEMDENGNLETNVDIRKILGKKNKIDIS
;
A
#
# COMPACT_ATOMS: atom_id res chain seq x y z
N MET A 1 2.74 12.27 -7.27
CA MET A 1 1.68 11.71 -6.41
C MET A 1 1.51 10.23 -6.72
N ALA A 2 1.16 9.41 -5.73
CA ALA A 2 0.89 8.00 -5.92
C ALA A 2 -0.54 7.66 -5.48
N ILE A 3 -1.18 6.77 -6.24
CA ILE A 3 -2.46 6.17 -5.89
C ILE A 3 -2.26 4.66 -5.83
N MET A 4 -2.58 4.06 -4.70
CA MET A 4 -2.37 2.63 -4.44
C MET A 4 -3.67 1.98 -3.99
N GLY A 5 -4.07 0.91 -4.68
CA GLY A 5 -5.12 0.01 -4.21
C GLY A 5 -4.51 -1.14 -3.42
N PHE A 6 -5.11 -1.50 -2.29
CA PHE A 6 -4.70 -2.67 -1.53
C PHE A 6 -5.84 -3.31 -0.74
N LEU A 7 -5.62 -4.56 -0.35
CA LEU A 7 -6.48 -5.30 0.56
C LEU A 7 -5.78 -5.40 1.91
N VAL A 8 -6.44 -4.94 2.97
CA VAL A 8 -6.00 -5.17 4.35
C VAL A 8 -6.65 -6.46 4.82
N HIS A 9 -5.84 -7.50 5.03
CA HIS A 9 -6.30 -8.76 5.62
C HIS A 9 -6.17 -8.65 7.14
N ALA A 10 -7.27 -8.86 7.85
CA ALA A 10 -7.31 -8.72 9.30
C ALA A 10 -8.09 -9.86 9.97
N LEU A 11 -8.01 -9.94 11.30
CA LEU A 11 -8.81 -10.84 12.11
C LEU A 11 -10.30 -10.52 11.98
N PRO A 12 -11.20 -11.51 11.83
CA PRO A 12 -12.63 -11.27 11.62
C PRO A 12 -13.29 -10.36 12.66
N ASP A 13 -12.91 -10.50 13.93
CA ASP A 13 -13.49 -9.74 15.04
C ASP A 13 -13.00 -8.26 15.08
N GLU A 14 -11.95 -7.93 14.32
CA GLU A 14 -11.34 -6.59 14.28
C GLU A 14 -11.69 -5.81 12.99
N LEU A 15 -12.36 -6.45 12.02
CA LEU A 15 -12.57 -5.88 10.69
C LEU A 15 -13.30 -4.54 10.70
N GLU A 16 -14.42 -4.45 11.42
CA GLU A 16 -15.19 -3.21 11.50
C GLU A 16 -14.40 -2.09 12.19
N HIS A 17 -13.59 -2.45 13.20
CA HIS A 17 -12.77 -1.48 13.91
C HIS A 17 -11.67 -0.93 13.00
N ILE A 18 -10.91 -1.82 12.36
CA ILE A 18 -9.82 -1.45 11.44
C ILE A 18 -10.35 -0.67 10.25
N GLU A 19 -11.50 -1.05 9.68
CA GLU A 19 -12.13 -0.32 8.56
C GLU A 19 -12.46 1.12 8.96
N GLN A 20 -13.04 1.34 10.14
CA GLN A 20 -13.32 2.67 10.64
C GLN A 20 -12.06 3.50 10.94
N VAL A 21 -11.00 2.86 11.46
CA VAL A 21 -9.72 3.53 11.75
C VAL A 21 -9.05 3.95 10.44
N VAL A 22 -8.91 3.02 9.49
CA VAL A 22 -8.30 3.28 8.19
C VAL A 22 -9.11 4.30 7.39
N GLY A 23 -10.44 4.22 7.40
CA GLY A 23 -11.31 5.19 6.72
C GLY A 23 -11.26 6.61 7.29
N ARG A 24 -10.62 6.82 8.46
CA ARG A 24 -10.37 8.14 9.05
C ARG A 24 -8.93 8.62 8.86
N MET A 25 -8.04 7.79 8.32
CA MET A 25 -6.66 8.19 8.02
C MET A 25 -6.66 9.13 6.80
N ASN A 26 -5.79 10.14 6.83
CA ASN A 26 -5.69 11.09 5.74
C ASN A 26 -5.20 10.38 4.47
N GLY A 27 -5.80 10.70 3.32
CA GLY A 27 -5.44 10.08 2.05
C GLY A 27 -5.90 8.62 1.91
N MET A 28 -6.73 8.09 2.81
CA MET A 28 -7.26 6.73 2.73
C MET A 28 -8.76 6.74 2.44
N THR A 29 -9.21 5.85 1.57
CA THR A 29 -10.63 5.60 1.30
C THR A 29 -10.91 4.11 1.40
N THR A 30 -11.83 3.73 2.30
CA THR A 30 -12.32 2.35 2.41
C THR A 30 -13.56 2.15 1.53
N TYR A 31 -13.66 0.99 0.90
CA TYR A 31 -14.83 0.58 0.09
C TYR A 31 -15.65 -0.54 0.76
N GLY A 32 -15.31 -0.88 2.01
CA GLY A 32 -15.96 -1.87 2.82
C GLY A 32 -15.20 -3.19 2.94
N ILE A 33 -15.86 -4.15 3.58
CA ILE A 33 -15.33 -5.48 3.91
C ILE A 33 -15.74 -6.47 2.81
N HIS A 34 -14.79 -7.32 2.40
CA HIS A 34 -14.95 -8.36 1.40
C HIS A 34 -14.61 -9.74 2.00
N ASN A 35 -15.47 -10.72 1.75
CA ASN A 35 -15.34 -12.11 2.21
C ASN A 35 -15.04 -12.27 3.71
N ASP A 36 -15.57 -11.37 4.55
CA ASP A 36 -15.40 -11.40 6.01
C ASP A 36 -13.94 -11.48 6.49
N GLN A 37 -12.99 -10.98 5.68
CA GLN A 37 -11.55 -11.08 5.95
C GLN A 37 -10.74 -9.89 5.41
N TYR A 38 -11.22 -9.20 4.37
CA TYR A 38 -10.45 -8.17 3.68
C TYR A 38 -11.16 -6.82 3.74
N ILE A 39 -10.42 -5.75 4.00
CA ILE A 39 -10.90 -4.38 3.81
C ILE A 39 -10.30 -3.87 2.51
N VAL A 40 -11.17 -3.35 1.63
CA VAL A 40 -10.74 -2.77 0.35
C VAL A 40 -10.39 -1.30 0.57
N VAL A 41 -9.15 -0.93 0.27
CA VAL A 41 -8.63 0.42 0.55
C VAL A 41 -7.95 0.99 -0.70
N VAL A 42 -8.14 2.29 -0.91
CA VAL A 42 -7.34 3.10 -1.84
C VAL A 42 -6.63 4.18 -1.04
N ALA A 43 -5.31 4.27 -1.18
CA ALA A 43 -4.48 5.36 -0.68
C ALA A 43 -4.15 6.34 -1.80
N GLU A 44 -4.18 7.64 -1.48
CA GLU A 44 -3.67 8.72 -2.30
C GLU A 44 -2.74 9.58 -1.43
N ALA A 45 -1.46 9.63 -1.79
CA ALA A 45 -0.43 10.36 -1.06
C ALA A 45 0.71 10.77 -1.99
N PRO A 46 1.59 11.71 -1.58
CA PRO A 46 2.89 11.88 -2.21
C PRO A 46 3.64 10.53 -2.31
N SER A 47 4.30 10.31 -3.44
CA SER A 47 4.92 9.02 -3.80
C SER A 47 6.07 8.63 -2.86
N ASP A 48 6.71 9.63 -2.24
CA ASP A 48 7.77 9.47 -1.27
C ASP A 48 7.30 9.04 0.13
N ILE A 49 6.01 9.18 0.45
CA ILE A 49 5.46 8.83 1.78
C ILE A 49 4.40 7.73 1.75
N ILE A 50 3.99 7.24 0.57
CA ILE A 50 2.90 6.27 0.48
C ILE A 50 3.20 4.96 1.20
N ASP A 51 4.47 4.53 1.18
CA ASP A 51 4.93 3.34 1.92
C ASP A 51 4.80 3.56 3.44
N ASP A 52 5.17 4.74 3.93
CA ASP A 52 5.05 5.09 5.36
C ASP A 52 3.59 5.13 5.82
N GLU A 53 2.67 5.61 4.97
CA GLU A 53 1.23 5.58 5.27
C GLU A 53 0.68 4.16 5.34
N VAL A 54 1.14 3.26 4.46
CA VAL A 54 0.76 1.84 4.49
C VAL A 54 1.36 1.12 5.69
N ASP A 55 2.58 1.46 6.09
CA ASP A 55 3.24 0.88 7.27
C ASP A 55 2.48 1.17 8.57
N LYS A 56 1.89 2.37 8.71
CA LYS A 56 1.00 2.68 9.85
C LYS A 56 -0.20 1.73 9.95
N ILE A 57 -0.71 1.26 8.82
CA ILE A 57 -1.83 0.29 8.80
C ILE A 57 -1.34 -1.09 9.26
N LYS A 58 -0.11 -1.48 8.90
CA LYS A 58 0.48 -2.76 9.33
C LYS A 58 0.71 -2.83 10.84
N GLU A 59 0.84 -1.68 11.50
CA GLU A 59 1.02 -1.58 12.94
C GLU A 59 -0.29 -1.65 13.74
N LEU A 60 -1.45 -1.66 13.08
CA LEU A 60 -2.74 -1.79 13.76
C LEU A 60 -2.95 -3.22 14.28
N ASP A 61 -3.33 -3.33 15.56
CA ASP A 61 -3.71 -4.61 16.15
C ASP A 61 -4.82 -5.28 15.33
N GLY A 62 -4.65 -6.58 15.07
CA GLY A 62 -5.57 -7.36 14.26
C GLY A 62 -5.30 -7.37 12.76
N VAL A 63 -4.41 -6.49 12.24
CA VAL A 63 -3.94 -6.58 10.84
C VAL A 63 -2.96 -7.74 10.70
N LEU A 64 -3.21 -8.61 9.73
CA LEU A 64 -2.39 -9.79 9.44
C LEU A 64 -1.39 -9.51 8.32
N THR A 65 -1.85 -8.86 7.26
CA THR A 65 -1.02 -8.51 6.09
C THR A 65 -1.76 -7.52 5.18
N ILE A 66 -1.02 -6.85 4.30
CA ILE A 66 -1.57 -5.96 3.28
C ILE A 66 -1.12 -6.45 1.90
N TYR A 67 -2.06 -6.56 0.97
CA TYR A 67 -1.80 -6.96 -0.41
C TYR A 67 -2.00 -5.78 -1.35
N ALA A 68 -0.91 -5.29 -1.95
CA ALA A 68 -0.98 -4.33 -3.03
C ALA A 68 -1.70 -4.96 -4.24
N THR A 69 -2.79 -4.34 -4.70
CA THR A 69 -3.53 -4.78 -5.90
C THR A 69 -3.17 -3.95 -7.12
N TYR A 70 -2.88 -2.67 -6.91
CA TYR A 70 -2.52 -1.72 -7.97
C TYR A 70 -1.73 -0.56 -7.38
N MET A 71 -0.84 0.03 -8.18
CA MET A 71 -0.18 1.29 -7.87
C MET A 71 0.04 2.07 -9.15
N THR A 72 -0.29 3.36 -9.12
CA THR A 72 0.10 4.34 -10.14
C THR A 72 0.85 5.47 -9.47
N VAL A 73 1.83 5.99 -10.17
CA VAL A 73 2.67 7.08 -9.71
C VAL A 73 2.73 8.11 -10.83
N GLU A 74 2.18 9.29 -10.56
CA GLU A 74 2.33 10.49 -11.39
C GLU A 74 3.41 11.36 -10.76
N ASP A 75 4.68 11.04 -11.04
CA ASP A 75 5.81 11.88 -10.68
C ASP A 75 6.06 12.91 -11.80
N GLU A 76 6.41 14.15 -11.44
CA GLU A 76 6.81 15.15 -12.43
C GLU A 76 8.08 14.67 -13.15
N MET A 77 8.06 14.67 -14.48
CA MET A 77 9.25 14.37 -15.27
C MET A 77 10.26 15.50 -15.04
N ASP A 78 11.52 15.16 -14.78
CA ASP A 78 12.58 16.17 -14.72
C ASP A 78 12.73 16.86 -16.08
N GLU A 79 13.51 17.95 -16.12
CA GLU A 79 13.77 18.74 -17.34
C GLU A 79 14.38 17.89 -18.49
N ASN A 80 14.89 16.70 -18.17
CA ASN A 80 15.55 15.76 -19.08
C ASN A 80 14.67 14.56 -19.45
N GLY A 81 13.42 14.53 -18.99
CA GLY A 81 12.45 13.47 -19.26
C GLY A 81 12.68 12.17 -18.47
N ASN A 82 13.43 12.21 -17.38
CA ASN A 82 13.56 11.08 -16.47
C ASN A 82 12.41 11.09 -15.46
N LEU A 83 11.92 9.89 -15.14
CA LEU A 83 11.06 9.68 -13.98
C LEU A 83 11.93 9.81 -12.72
N GLU A 84 11.84 10.94 -12.01
CA GLU A 84 12.32 11.01 -10.63
C GLU A 84 11.32 10.28 -9.74
N THR A 85 11.50 8.97 -9.61
CA THR A 85 10.68 8.16 -8.70
C THR A 85 11.51 7.73 -7.48
N ASN A 86 11.01 8.07 -6.30
CA ASN A 86 11.57 7.58 -5.03
C ASN A 86 11.13 6.15 -4.71
N VAL A 87 10.28 5.56 -5.56
CA VAL A 87 9.73 4.22 -5.39
C VAL A 87 10.68 3.20 -6.04
N ASP A 88 11.52 2.57 -5.22
CA ASP A 88 12.35 1.45 -5.69
C ASP A 88 11.49 0.19 -5.81
N ILE A 89 10.91 -0.02 -6.99
CA ILE A 89 10.11 -1.20 -7.34
C ILE A 89 10.88 -2.51 -7.06
N ARG A 90 12.22 -2.51 -7.10
CA ARG A 90 13.03 -3.71 -6.76
C ARG A 90 13.06 -4.01 -5.27
N LYS A 91 12.86 -2.99 -4.44
CA LYS A 91 12.73 -3.11 -2.98
C LYS A 91 11.35 -3.68 -2.63
N ILE A 92 10.30 -3.27 -3.36
CA ILE A 92 8.92 -3.75 -3.21
C ILE A 92 8.75 -5.20 -3.71
N LEU A 93 9.36 -5.57 -4.84
CA LEU A 93 9.16 -6.89 -5.45
C LEU A 93 10.06 -8.01 -4.90
N GLY A 94 10.92 -7.71 -3.93
CA GLY A 94 11.84 -8.68 -3.34
C GLY A 94 12.94 -9.13 -4.31
N LYS A 95 14.16 -9.21 -3.81
CA LYS A 95 15.33 -9.74 -4.53
C LYS A 95 14.98 -11.07 -5.24
N LYS A 96 14.96 -11.08 -6.57
CA LYS A 96 15.27 -12.31 -7.30
C LYS A 96 16.67 -12.72 -6.88
N ASN A 97 16.76 -13.76 -6.06
CA ASN A 97 18.01 -14.44 -5.77
C ASN A 97 18.71 -14.69 -7.12
N LYS A 98 19.92 -14.12 -7.27
CA LYS A 98 20.88 -14.61 -8.25
C LYS A 98 21.12 -16.07 -7.88
N ILE A 99 20.54 -16.98 -8.65
CA ILE A 99 21.04 -18.35 -8.67
C ILE A 99 22.36 -18.23 -9.43
N ASP A 100 23.45 -18.27 -8.68
CA ASP A 100 24.78 -18.41 -9.24
C ASP A 100 24.90 -19.84 -9.76
N ILE A 101 24.93 -19.97 -11.08
CA ILE A 101 25.32 -21.19 -11.79
C ILE A 101 26.56 -20.85 -12.60
N SER A 102 27.69 -20.73 -11.89
CA SER A 102 29.04 -20.85 -12.44
C SER A 102 30.01 -21.24 -11.35
#